data_AF-A0A1Y3SFN2-F1
#
_entry.id   AF-A0A1Y3SFN2-F1
#
_cell.length_a   1.000
_cell.length_b   1.000
_cell.length_c   1.000
_cell.angle_alpha   90.00
_cell.angle_beta   90.00
_cell.angle_gamma   90.00
#
_symmetry.space_group_name_H-M   'P 1'
#
loop_
_entity.id
_entity.type
_entity.pdbx_description
1 polymer ?
#
loop_
_entity_poly.entity_id
_entity_poly.type
_entity_poly.pdbx_seq_one_letter_code
_entity_poly.pdbx_strand_id
1 'polypeptide(L)'
;MGRGDRAYGGGGMKATVKMKPTAQIVKRIGLDQSGQVQKFWTSTVLRRIIRYMPYQSGMTIKVTVAQTDINKPLIVTDTPYARFLYHGKLMVGDVTGSPWARKGETKHVVDTPLSYSKAKNPQAGPYWDRRLSAAEGNVMARELQNYIDRRGGR
;
A
#
# COMPACT_ATOMS: atom_id res chain seq x y z
N MET A 1 -11.63 20.75 38.14
CA MET A 1 -10.39 19.94 38.13
C MET A 1 -10.66 18.69 37.30
N GLY A 2 -10.28 18.72 36.02
CA GLY A 2 -10.44 17.59 35.11
C GLY A 2 -9.10 16.93 34.85
N ARG A 3 -9.04 15.60 34.99
CA ARG A 3 -8.03 14.78 34.31
C ARG A 3 -8.74 13.54 33.78
N GLY A 4 -9.07 13.63 32.50
CA GLY A 4 -9.62 12.55 31.71
C GLY A 4 -8.58 11.47 31.43
N ASP A 5 -9.13 10.29 31.19
CA ASP A 5 -8.49 9.00 31.04
C ASP A 5 -7.48 8.88 29.90
N ARG A 6 -6.57 7.93 30.12
CA ARG A 6 -5.57 7.41 29.19
C ARG A 6 -6.24 6.69 28.02
N ALA A 7 -5.75 6.90 26.80
CA ALA A 7 -5.53 5.85 25.79
C ALA A 7 -4.89 6.45 24.53
N TYR A 8 -3.73 5.92 24.10
CA TYR A 8 -3.34 6.04 22.69
C TYR A 8 -2.78 4.69 22.20
N GLY A 9 -3.68 3.94 21.57
CA GLY A 9 -3.39 2.69 20.87
C GLY A 9 -2.67 2.94 19.55
N GLY A 10 -1.71 2.06 19.25
CA GLY A 10 -1.02 2.01 17.96
C GLY A 10 -1.96 1.59 16.84
N GLY A 11 -2.37 2.54 16.00
CA GLY A 11 -3.15 2.30 14.79
C GLY A 11 -2.24 2.14 13.57
N GLY A 12 -2.12 0.90 13.06
CA GLY A 12 -1.61 0.68 11.70
C GLY A 12 -2.52 1.38 10.68
N MET A 13 -1.95 2.08 9.70
CA MET A 13 -2.74 2.73 8.66
C MET A 13 -3.44 1.68 7.79
N LYS A 14 -4.76 1.74 7.72
CA LYS A 14 -5.59 1.05 6.71
C LYS A 14 -6.10 2.11 5.73
N ALA A 15 -5.64 2.08 4.48
CA ALA A 15 -6.21 2.93 3.45
C ALA A 15 -7.60 2.38 3.05
N THR A 16 -8.66 3.16 3.25
CA THR A 16 -10.03 2.78 2.85
C THR A 16 -10.50 3.69 1.71
N VAL A 17 -10.67 3.10 0.52
CA VAL A 17 -11.22 3.79 -0.65
C VAL A 17 -12.74 3.82 -0.52
N LYS A 18 -13.34 5.03 -0.50
CA LYS A 18 -14.80 5.19 -0.48
C LYS A 18 -15.37 4.85 -1.86
N MET A 19 -16.06 3.71 -1.96
CA MET A 19 -16.91 3.36 -3.11
C MET A 19 -18.38 3.28 -2.65
N LYS A 20 -19.32 3.69 -3.54
CA LYS A 20 -20.79 3.62 -3.35
C LYS A 20 -21.26 2.20 -2.95
N PRO A 21 -22.46 2.02 -2.35
CA PRO A 21 -22.87 0.79 -1.67
C PRO A 21 -22.64 -0.45 -2.53
N THR A 22 -21.57 -1.15 -2.18
CA THR A 22 -20.92 -2.20 -2.97
C THR A 22 -21.82 -3.41 -3.16
N ALA A 23 -22.78 -3.66 -2.27
CA ALA A 23 -23.57 -4.89 -2.25
C ALA A 23 -24.35 -5.18 -3.54
N GLN A 24 -24.99 -4.18 -4.16
CA GLN A 24 -25.80 -4.40 -5.37
C GLN A 24 -24.96 -4.47 -6.65
N ILE A 25 -23.81 -3.78 -6.68
CA ILE A 25 -22.83 -3.85 -7.76
C ILE A 25 -22.07 -5.18 -7.70
N VAL A 26 -21.75 -5.65 -6.49
CA VAL A 26 -21.01 -6.88 -6.22
C VAL A 26 -21.78 -8.12 -6.66
N LYS A 27 -23.09 -8.16 -6.40
CA LYS A 27 -23.97 -9.28 -6.79
C LYS A 27 -24.22 -9.35 -8.30
N ARG A 28 -24.15 -8.21 -9.01
CA ARG A 28 -24.42 -8.11 -10.46
C ARG A 28 -23.17 -8.25 -11.33
N ILE A 29 -21.97 -7.98 -10.80
CA ILE A 29 -20.69 -8.02 -11.53
C ILE A 29 -19.89 -9.32 -11.25
N GLY A 30 -20.48 -10.32 -10.56
CA GLY A 30 -19.77 -11.57 -10.24
C GLY A 30 -18.64 -11.39 -9.22
N LEU A 31 -18.74 -10.37 -8.36
CA LEU A 31 -17.87 -10.19 -7.18
C LEU A 31 -18.37 -11.00 -5.97
N ASP A 32 -19.53 -11.64 -6.10
CA ASP A 32 -20.06 -12.62 -5.15
C ASP A 32 -19.62 -14.04 -5.57
N GLN A 33 -19.11 -14.83 -4.61
CA GLN A 33 -18.90 -16.30 -4.64
C GLN A 33 -17.55 -16.94 -4.97
N SER A 34 -16.42 -16.25 -5.21
CA SER A 34 -15.17 -17.04 -5.38
C SER A 34 -13.87 -16.49 -4.83
N GLY A 35 -13.80 -15.27 -4.30
CA GLY A 35 -12.50 -14.66 -3.95
C GLY A 35 -11.52 -14.56 -5.13
N GLN A 36 -11.77 -15.17 -6.29
CA GLN A 36 -10.85 -15.30 -7.40
C GLN A 36 -10.68 -13.98 -8.13
N VAL A 37 -11.74 -13.16 -8.25
CA VAL A 37 -11.65 -11.78 -8.76
C VAL A 37 -10.83 -10.90 -7.81
N GLN A 38 -11.07 -11.01 -6.51
CA GLN A 38 -10.29 -10.29 -5.49
C GLN A 38 -8.81 -10.73 -5.49
N LYS A 39 -8.53 -12.04 -5.54
CA LYS A 39 -7.18 -12.62 -5.62
C LYS A 39 -6.47 -12.16 -6.89
N PHE A 40 -7.16 -12.20 -8.04
CA PHE A 40 -6.63 -11.71 -9.31
C PHE A 40 -6.28 -10.22 -9.23
N TRP A 41 -7.19 -9.41 -8.69
CA TRP A 41 -6.96 -7.98 -8.52
C TRP A 41 -5.77 -7.70 -7.59
N THR A 42 -5.74 -8.33 -6.42
CA THR A 42 -4.68 -8.13 -5.42
C THR A 42 -3.33 -8.61 -5.95
N SER A 43 -3.28 -9.75 -6.63
CA SER A 43 -2.07 -10.25 -7.30
C SER A 43 -1.57 -9.31 -8.40
N THR A 44 -2.50 -8.73 -9.17
CA THR A 44 -2.17 -7.76 -10.23
C THR A 44 -1.58 -6.48 -9.64
N VAL A 45 -2.21 -5.94 -8.59
CA VAL A 45 -1.67 -4.78 -7.87
C VAL A 45 -0.31 -5.10 -7.27
N LEU A 46 -0.15 -6.23 -6.57
CA LEU A 46 1.13 -6.64 -5.97
C LEU A 46 2.26 -6.74 -7.00
N ARG A 47 2.00 -7.36 -8.15
CA ARG A 47 2.99 -7.50 -9.23
C ARG A 47 3.43 -6.15 -9.78
N ARG A 48 2.49 -5.19 -9.89
CA ARG A 48 2.74 -3.91 -10.52
C ARG A 48 3.32 -2.88 -9.54
N ILE A 49 2.85 -2.84 -8.28
CA ILE A 49 3.26 -1.85 -7.27
C ILE A 49 4.75 -1.93 -6.95
N ILE A 50 5.36 -3.12 -7.04
CA ILE A 50 6.79 -3.36 -6.80
C ILE A 50 7.69 -2.45 -7.65
N ARG A 51 7.29 -2.09 -8.88
CA ARG A 51 8.05 -1.17 -9.75
C ARG A 51 8.11 0.27 -9.24
N TYR A 52 7.15 0.65 -8.40
CA TYR A 52 7.05 1.98 -7.79
C TYR A 52 7.70 2.04 -6.40
N MET A 53 8.13 0.89 -5.85
CA MET A 53 8.82 0.78 -4.57
C MET A 53 10.34 0.99 -4.71
N PRO A 54 11.04 1.42 -3.65
CA PRO A 54 12.51 1.49 -3.66
C PRO A 54 13.17 0.10 -3.73
N TYR A 55 14.28 0.01 -4.48
CA TYR A 55 15.09 -1.20 -4.63
C TYR A 55 16.52 -1.00 -4.07
N GLN A 56 16.72 -0.35 -2.92
CA GLN A 56 18.09 -0.17 -2.40
C GLN A 56 18.76 -1.52 -2.10
N SER A 57 18.08 -2.38 -1.34
CA SER A 57 18.50 -3.76 -1.05
C SER A 57 17.50 -4.82 -1.54
N GLY A 58 16.38 -4.38 -2.12
CA GLY A 58 15.22 -5.23 -2.44
C GLY A 58 14.42 -5.70 -1.21
N MET A 59 14.85 -5.39 0.02
CA MET A 59 14.19 -5.87 1.25
C MET A 59 12.74 -5.42 1.36
N THR A 60 12.46 -4.14 1.06
CA THR A 60 11.09 -3.59 1.12
C THR A 60 10.14 -4.38 0.22
N ILE A 61 10.60 -4.74 -0.98
CA ILE A 61 9.83 -5.53 -1.95
C ILE A 61 9.63 -6.95 -1.45
N LYS A 62 10.71 -7.62 -0.99
CA LYS A 62 10.63 -8.99 -0.45
C LYS A 62 9.65 -9.08 0.70
N VAL A 63 9.71 -8.15 1.66
CA VAL A 63 8.78 -8.10 2.80
C VAL A 63 7.36 -7.83 2.33
N THR A 64 7.15 -6.94 1.36
CA THR A 64 5.81 -6.64 0.84
C THR A 64 5.18 -7.86 0.19
N VAL A 65 5.94 -8.60 -0.61
CA VAL A 65 5.49 -9.85 -1.22
C VAL A 65 5.18 -10.89 -0.15
N ALA A 66 6.04 -11.04 0.87
CA ALA A 66 5.87 -12.02 1.94
C ALA A 66 4.67 -11.72 2.86
N GLN A 67 4.40 -10.44 3.16
CA GLN A 67 3.33 -10.02 4.06
C GLN A 67 1.96 -9.89 3.37
N THR A 68 1.95 -9.75 2.04
CA THR A 68 0.70 -9.59 1.29
C THR A 68 0.00 -10.94 1.11
N ASP A 69 -1.10 -11.13 1.83
CA ASP A 69 -2.03 -12.23 1.61
C ASP A 69 -2.97 -11.88 0.44
N ILE A 70 -2.80 -12.55 -0.70
CA ILE A 70 -3.60 -12.31 -1.90
C ILE A 70 -5.09 -12.63 -1.71
N ASN A 71 -5.49 -13.35 -0.65
CA ASN A 71 -6.89 -13.61 -0.33
C ASN A 71 -7.56 -12.43 0.39
N LYS A 72 -6.80 -11.38 0.71
CA LYS A 72 -7.28 -10.13 1.32
C LYS A 72 -7.09 -8.98 0.33
N PRO A 73 -8.00 -7.99 0.29
CA PRO A 73 -7.89 -6.86 -0.62
C PRO A 73 -6.89 -5.80 -0.10
N LEU A 74 -5.70 -6.21 0.32
CA LEU A 74 -4.69 -5.36 0.94
C LEU A 74 -3.31 -5.68 0.39
N ILE A 75 -2.51 -4.64 0.13
CA ILE A 75 -1.05 -4.74 -0.03
C ILE A 75 -0.43 -4.33 1.30
N VAL A 76 0.43 -5.18 1.85
CA VAL A 76 0.99 -4.97 3.19
C VAL A 76 2.49 -4.77 3.10
N THR A 77 2.95 -3.65 3.64
CA THR A 77 4.38 -3.36 3.86
C THR A 77 4.55 -2.84 5.28
N ASP A 78 4.59 -3.76 6.23
CA ASP A 78 4.73 -3.50 7.65
C ASP A 78 6.20 -3.68 8.06
N THR A 79 6.99 -2.62 7.87
CA THR A 79 8.36 -2.52 8.39
C THR A 79 8.52 -1.19 9.10
N PRO A 80 9.43 -1.09 10.09
CA PRO A 80 9.65 0.15 10.83
C PRO A 80 9.91 1.34 9.92
N TYR A 81 10.61 1.13 8.79
CA TYR A 81 10.99 2.17 7.82
C TYR A 81 10.02 2.31 6.63
N ALA A 82 8.95 1.52 6.53
CA ALA A 82 8.02 1.59 5.39
C ALA A 82 7.37 2.97 5.25
N ARG A 83 7.02 3.58 6.38
CA ARG A 83 6.31 4.86 6.42
C ARG A 83 7.12 5.98 5.74
N PHE A 84 8.44 6.00 5.91
CA PHE A 84 9.35 7.02 5.37
C PHE A 84 9.44 6.88 3.87
N LEU A 85 9.67 5.64 3.44
CA LEU A 85 9.73 5.29 2.02
C LEU A 85 8.39 5.50 1.33
N TYR A 86 7.27 5.38 2.03
CA TYR A 86 5.95 5.67 1.49
C TYR A 86 5.70 7.17 1.34
N HIS A 87 5.98 7.99 2.35
CA HIS A 87 5.76 9.43 2.25
C HIS A 87 6.81 10.17 1.42
N GLY A 88 7.99 9.58 1.24
CA GLY A 88 9.14 10.21 0.58
C GLY A 88 9.62 11.48 1.23
N LYS A 89 9.30 11.61 2.51
CA LYS A 89 9.82 12.63 3.38
C LYS A 89 10.63 11.92 4.46
N LEU A 90 11.74 12.53 4.81
CA LEU A 90 12.48 12.12 5.98
C LEU A 90 11.54 12.25 7.18
N MET A 91 11.61 11.29 8.08
CA MET A 91 11.03 11.44 9.40
C MET A 91 12.12 11.21 10.40
N VAL A 92 12.04 11.96 11.49
CA VAL A 92 13.04 11.93 12.53
C VAL A 92 12.36 11.63 13.85
N GLY A 93 13.11 11.05 14.79
CA GLY A 93 12.64 10.86 16.15
C GLY A 93 12.38 12.19 16.85
N ASP A 94 11.30 12.27 17.63
CA ASP A 94 10.93 13.49 18.37
C ASP A 94 11.96 13.88 19.44
N VAL A 95 12.73 12.90 19.95
CA VAL A 95 13.76 13.09 20.98
C VAL A 95 15.14 13.24 20.36
N THR A 96 15.45 12.42 19.36
CA THR A 96 16.79 12.34 18.76
C THR A 96 17.00 13.30 17.59
N GLY A 97 15.94 13.81 16.97
CA GLY A 97 16.02 14.54 15.70
C GLY A 97 16.65 13.72 14.57
N SER A 98 16.77 12.39 14.74
CA SER A 98 17.49 11.51 13.84
C SER A 98 16.56 10.57 13.06
N PRO A 99 16.90 10.21 11.81
CA PRO A 99 16.25 9.10 11.10
C PRO A 99 16.33 7.77 11.88
N TRP A 100 17.32 7.64 12.77
CA TRP A 100 17.56 6.48 13.64
C TRP A 100 17.03 6.71 15.06
N ALA A 101 15.72 6.93 15.19
CA ALA A 101 15.10 7.09 16.50
C ALA A 101 15.28 5.86 17.40
N ARG A 102 15.27 6.10 18.72
CA ARG A 102 15.38 5.07 19.75
C ARG A 102 14.14 4.16 19.73
N LYS A 103 14.30 2.95 20.25
CA LYS A 103 13.18 2.00 20.38
C LYS A 103 12.07 2.62 21.23
N GLY A 104 10.85 2.67 20.69
CA GLY A 104 9.68 3.25 21.35
C GLY A 104 9.49 4.76 21.11
N GLU A 105 10.40 5.42 20.41
CA GLU A 105 10.30 6.83 20.07
C GLU A 105 9.34 7.05 18.90
N THR A 106 8.45 8.03 19.04
CA THR A 106 7.60 8.51 17.94
C THR A 106 8.41 9.33 16.95
N LYS A 107 7.91 9.40 15.71
CA LYS A 107 8.59 10.10 14.63
C LYS A 107 7.63 11.05 13.94
N HIS A 108 8.10 12.26 13.65
CA HIS A 108 7.39 13.25 12.86
C HIS A 108 8.04 13.45 11.50
N VAL A 109 7.23 13.83 10.52
CA VAL A 109 7.67 14.14 9.17
C VAL A 109 8.39 15.48 9.17
N VAL A 110 9.59 15.53 8.58
CA VAL A 110 10.31 16.78 8.30
C VAL A 110 10.19 17.12 6.83
N ASP A 111 10.34 18.39 6.48
CA ASP A 111 10.23 18.86 5.09
C ASP A 111 11.52 18.63 4.28
N THR A 112 12.09 17.44 4.42
CA THR A 112 13.26 17.01 3.65
C THR A 112 12.87 15.82 2.78
N PRO A 113 12.93 15.95 1.44
CA PRO A 113 12.55 14.86 0.55
C PRO A 113 13.59 13.72 0.57
N LEU A 114 13.12 12.49 0.46
CA LEU A 114 13.99 11.32 0.27
C LEU A 114 14.41 11.21 -1.20
N SER A 115 15.69 10.89 -1.42
CA SER A 115 16.18 10.51 -2.74
C SER A 115 16.00 9.01 -2.97
N TYR A 116 15.32 8.64 -4.06
CA TYR A 116 15.07 7.25 -4.43
C TYR A 116 16.01 6.83 -5.55
N SER A 117 16.80 5.78 -5.33
CA SER A 117 17.58 5.18 -6.42
C SER A 117 16.66 4.65 -7.53
N LYS A 118 16.96 5.04 -8.77
CA LYS A 118 16.19 4.67 -9.97
C LYS A 118 16.86 3.59 -10.81
N ALA A 119 18.03 3.09 -10.39
CA ALA A 119 18.84 2.16 -11.19
C ALA A 119 18.13 0.83 -11.50
N LYS A 120 17.36 0.30 -10.54
CA LYS A 120 16.60 -0.96 -10.71
C LYS A 120 15.11 -0.74 -10.89
N ASN A 121 14.56 0.26 -10.19
CA ASN A 121 13.15 0.66 -10.29
C ASN A 121 13.08 2.13 -10.76
N PRO A 122 13.03 2.39 -12.08
CA PRO A 122 12.97 3.76 -12.60
C PRO A 122 11.76 4.55 -12.09
N GLN A 123 10.67 3.86 -11.77
CA GLN A 123 9.43 4.43 -11.27
C GLN A 123 9.39 4.60 -9.74
N ALA A 124 10.47 4.23 -9.02
CA ALA A 124 10.52 4.29 -7.55
C ALA A 124 10.21 5.70 -7.02
N GLY A 125 9.38 5.82 -5.98
CA GLY A 125 9.10 7.13 -5.40
C GLY A 125 8.19 7.02 -4.18
N PRO A 126 7.65 8.15 -3.68
CA PRO A 126 6.64 8.11 -2.65
C PRO A 126 5.27 7.71 -3.19
N TYR A 127 4.38 7.32 -2.29
CA TYR A 127 2.98 6.99 -2.54
C TYR A 127 2.82 5.97 -3.67
N TRP A 128 3.39 4.78 -3.45
CA TRP A 128 3.51 3.73 -4.47
C TRP A 128 2.18 3.36 -5.12
N ASP A 129 1.12 3.27 -4.31
CA ASP A 129 -0.26 3.00 -4.73
C ASP A 129 -0.81 4.12 -5.62
N ARG A 130 -0.59 5.38 -5.24
CA ARG A 130 -1.07 6.55 -6.00
C ARG A 130 -0.32 6.68 -7.33
N ARG A 131 0.99 6.45 -7.33
CA ARG A 131 1.81 6.45 -8.55
C ARG A 131 1.38 5.33 -9.50
N LEU A 132 1.19 4.12 -8.97
CA LEU A 132 0.67 3.00 -9.74
C LEU A 132 -0.71 3.31 -10.31
N SER A 133 -1.63 3.83 -9.49
CA SER A 133 -2.98 4.16 -9.91
C SER A 133 -2.99 5.24 -11.01
N ALA A 134 -2.18 6.28 -10.85
CA ALA A 134 -2.05 7.34 -11.84
C ALA A 134 -1.45 6.85 -13.17
N ALA A 135 -0.45 5.97 -13.12
CA ALA A 135 0.27 5.50 -14.31
C ALA A 135 -0.43 4.32 -15.02
N GLU A 136 -1.06 3.41 -14.27
CA GLU A 136 -1.51 2.11 -14.78
C GLU A 136 -2.95 1.77 -14.41
N GLY A 137 -3.68 2.66 -13.72
CA GLY A 137 -5.04 2.40 -13.27
C GLY A 137 -5.98 1.94 -14.38
N ASN A 138 -5.95 2.62 -15.54
CA ASN A 138 -6.77 2.27 -16.71
C ASN A 138 -6.41 0.89 -17.29
N VAL A 139 -5.11 0.56 -17.31
CA VAL A 139 -4.63 -0.74 -17.81
C VAL A 139 -5.11 -1.85 -16.87
N MET A 140 -4.92 -1.67 -15.56
CA MET A 140 -5.37 -2.66 -14.57
C MET A 140 -6.89 -2.83 -14.59
N ALA A 141 -7.66 -1.75 -14.74
CA ALA A 141 -9.12 -1.82 -14.85
C ALA A 141 -9.57 -2.64 -16.07
N ARG A 142 -8.91 -2.45 -17.23
CA ARG A 142 -9.17 -3.26 -18.43
C ARG A 142 -8.79 -4.72 -18.24
N GLU A 143 -7.67 -5.01 -17.59
CA GLU A 143 -7.28 -6.38 -17.24
C GLU A 143 -8.31 -7.07 -16.34
N LEU A 144 -8.83 -6.34 -15.35
CA LEU A 144 -9.89 -6.83 -14.48
C LEU A 144 -11.18 -7.11 -15.24
N GLN A 145 -11.60 -6.20 -16.12
CA GLN A 145 -12.80 -6.40 -16.95
C GLN A 145 -12.65 -7.64 -17.85
N ASN A 146 -11.53 -7.75 -18.57
CA ASN A 146 -11.23 -8.91 -19.41
C ASN A 146 -11.26 -10.23 -18.63
N TYR A 147 -10.81 -10.21 -17.38
CA TYR A 147 -10.85 -11.38 -16.51
C TYR A 147 -12.28 -11.77 -16.10
N ILE A 148 -13.13 -10.79 -15.82
CA ILE A 148 -14.55 -10.99 -15.48
C ILE A 148 -15.31 -11.52 -16.71
N ASP A 149 -15.11 -10.93 -17.89
CA ASP A 149 -15.80 -11.32 -19.12
C ASP A 149 -15.51 -12.78 -19.50
N ARG A 150 -14.25 -13.21 -19.37
CA ARG A 150 -13.84 -14.62 -19.60
C ARG A 150 -14.46 -15.62 -18.63
N ARG A 151 -14.92 -15.16 -17.46
CA ARG A 151 -15.62 -16.00 -16.48
C ARG A 151 -17.13 -15.96 -16.62
N GLY A 152 -17.70 -14.81 -16.99
CA GLY A 152 -19.15 -14.65 -17.15
C GLY A 152 -19.69 -15.22 -18.47
N GLY A 153 -18.82 -15.47 -19.46
CA GLY A 153 -19.18 -16.15 -20.71
C GLY A 153 -19.06 -17.68 -20.68
N ARG A 154 -18.88 -18.28 -19.49
CA ARG A 154 -18.94 -19.73 -19.23
C ARG A 154 -20.19 -20.03 -18.42
#